data_AF-A0A7W1KC25-F1
#
_entry.id   AF-A0A7W1KC25-F1
#
_cell.length_a   1.000
_cell.length_b   1.000
_cell.length_c   1.000
_cell.angle_alpha   90.00
_cell.angle_beta   90.00
_cell.angle_gamma   90.00
#
_symmetry.space_group_name_H-M   'P 1'
#
loop_
_entity.id
_entity.type
_entity.pdbx_description
1 polymer ?
#
loop_
_entity_poly.entity_id
_entity_poly.type
_entity_poly.pdbx_seq_one_letter_code
_entity_poly.pdbx_strand_id
1 'polypeptide(L)'
;RWAGLGGALAVAALISFGLYTPSQPGVSARVTLKDVAGGPERSAIVTARITPPGGADGATWLTATAWQGGGLITDRMKQIGPDLYRSTEPIPMYGSWKSLIRMHHGSALSGLPLYAPADPAIPAPAVVAPRVSFERPFVDDKALLQREAKVGDPWVTRGAYAVIVFFTVLLLVMLAWGLHRIRVTSSAWRDFEPASDPLYEGSLITSPPAA
;
A
#
# COMPACT_ATOMS: atom_id res chain seq x y z
N ARG A 1 -31.67 9.60 -8.80
CA ARG A 1 -31.90 8.92 -7.50
C ARG A 1 -30.84 7.84 -7.21
N TRP A 2 -30.30 7.15 -8.23
CA TRP A 2 -29.30 6.09 -8.06
C TRP A 2 -27.83 6.54 -8.03
N ALA A 3 -27.53 7.79 -8.39
CA ALA A 3 -26.16 8.29 -8.49
C ALA A 3 -25.36 8.18 -7.18
N GLY A 4 -26.00 8.44 -6.02
CA GLY A 4 -25.33 8.32 -4.72
C GLY A 4 -25.00 6.87 -4.34
N LEU A 5 -25.92 5.94 -4.57
CA LEU A 5 -25.68 4.51 -4.35
C LEU A 5 -24.61 3.99 -5.31
N GLY A 6 -24.67 4.39 -6.58
CA GLY A 6 -23.67 4.05 -7.59
C GLY A 6 -22.27 4.56 -7.21
N GLY A 7 -22.17 5.80 -6.72
CA GLY A 7 -20.90 6.35 -6.23
C GLY A 7 -20.34 5.60 -5.03
N ALA A 8 -21.17 5.26 -4.04
CA ALA A 8 -20.75 4.50 -2.87
C ALA A 8 -20.25 3.09 -3.23
N LEU A 9 -20.97 2.39 -4.11
CA LEU A 9 -20.55 1.07 -4.60
C LEU A 9 -19.25 1.14 -5.41
N ALA A 10 -19.07 2.17 -6.23
CA ALA A 10 -17.84 2.39 -6.97
C ALA A 10 -16.64 2.61 -6.03
N VAL A 11 -16.80 3.44 -4.99
CA VAL A 11 -15.73 3.66 -3.99
C VAL A 11 -15.41 2.36 -3.25
N ALA A 12 -16.42 1.61 -2.81
CA ALA A 12 -16.21 0.32 -2.15
C ALA A 12 -15.45 -0.66 -3.05
N ALA A 13 -15.83 -0.74 -4.34
CA ALA A 13 -15.15 -1.59 -5.31
C ALA A 13 -13.69 -1.16 -5.53
N LEU A 14 -13.40 0.14 -5.62
CA LEU A 14 -12.05 0.67 -5.77
C LEU A 14 -11.18 0.39 -4.54
N ILE A 15 -11.73 0.53 -3.34
CA ILE A 15 -11.02 0.20 -2.09
C ILE A 15 -10.73 -1.31 -2.03
N SER A 16 -11.73 -2.16 -2.30
CA SER A 16 -11.54 -3.61 -2.33
C SER A 16 -10.52 -4.04 -3.36
N PHE A 17 -10.53 -3.43 -4.54
CA PHE A 17 -9.53 -3.66 -5.58
C PHE A 17 -8.13 -3.24 -5.13
N GLY A 18 -7.98 -2.06 -4.52
CA GLY A 18 -6.68 -1.57 -4.03
C GLY A 18 -6.12 -2.38 -2.84
N LEU A 19 -6.97 -3.02 -2.05
CA LEU A 19 -6.57 -3.90 -0.94
C LEU A 19 -6.23 -5.33 -1.40
N TYR A 20 -6.56 -5.70 -2.63
CA TYR A 20 -6.29 -7.02 -3.17
C TYR A 20 -4.83 -7.11 -3.64
N THR A 21 -3.95 -7.55 -2.74
CA THR A 21 -2.50 -7.68 -2.99
C THR A 21 -2.02 -9.13 -2.84
N PRO A 22 -2.32 -10.03 -3.80
CA PRO A 22 -1.87 -11.42 -3.75
C PRO A 22 -0.35 -11.52 -3.95
N SER A 23 0.22 -12.69 -3.71
CA SER A 23 1.57 -13.01 -4.22
C SER A 23 1.53 -13.49 -5.66
N GLN A 24 2.66 -13.44 -6.36
CA GLN A 24 2.81 -14.02 -7.69
C GLN A 24 3.23 -15.50 -7.56
N PRO A 25 2.35 -16.47 -7.88
CA PRO A 25 2.68 -17.88 -7.74
C PRO A 25 3.71 -18.31 -8.78
N GLY A 26 4.57 -19.25 -8.41
CA GLY A 26 5.50 -19.91 -9.33
C GLY A 26 6.75 -19.10 -9.72
N VAL A 27 6.98 -17.93 -9.11
CA VAL A 27 8.22 -17.17 -9.29
C VAL A 27 9.21 -17.50 -8.18
N SER A 28 10.44 -17.83 -8.56
CA SER A 28 11.58 -18.03 -7.66
C SER A 28 12.77 -17.19 -8.10
N ALA A 29 13.80 -17.12 -7.26
CA ALA A 29 15.09 -16.65 -7.69
C ALA A 29 16.23 -17.48 -7.15
N ARG A 30 17.23 -17.68 -8.01
CA ARG A 30 18.56 -18.11 -7.59
C ARG A 30 19.35 -16.88 -7.18
N VAL A 31 19.67 -16.80 -5.90
CA VAL A 31 20.42 -15.71 -5.29
C VAL A 31 21.87 -16.11 -5.13
N THR A 32 22.78 -15.22 -5.54
CA THR A 32 24.21 -15.28 -5.28
C THR A 32 24.61 -14.06 -4.45
N LEU A 33 25.39 -14.29 -3.40
CA LEU A 33 25.86 -13.27 -2.49
C LEU A 33 27.36 -13.07 -2.66
N LYS A 34 27.76 -11.82 -2.85
CA LYS A 34 29.16 -11.41 -2.82
C LYS A 34 29.39 -10.56 -1.58
N ASP A 35 30.00 -11.14 -0.55
CA ASP A 35 30.31 -10.43 0.69
C ASP A 35 31.21 -9.21 0.40
N VAL A 36 30.82 -8.07 0.97
CA VAL A 36 31.58 -6.80 0.93
C VAL A 36 32.31 -6.60 2.26
N ALA A 37 31.66 -6.99 3.36
CA ALA A 37 32.28 -7.11 4.67
C ALA A 37 32.08 -8.56 5.19
N GLY A 38 33.17 -9.27 5.44
CA GLY A 38 33.18 -10.70 5.83
C GLY A 38 33.25 -10.97 7.34
N GLY A 39 33.03 -9.95 8.17
CA GLY A 39 33.12 -10.03 9.64
C GLY A 39 31.77 -10.27 10.34
N PRO A 40 31.66 -9.96 11.65
CA PRO A 40 30.41 -10.04 12.41
C PRO A 40 29.28 -9.21 11.79
N GLU A 41 29.63 -8.12 11.12
CA GLU A 41 28.73 -7.22 10.41
C GLU A 41 28.63 -7.54 8.92
N ARG A 42 28.22 -8.77 8.63
CA ARG A 42 28.21 -9.28 7.25
C ARG A 42 27.23 -8.52 6.37
N SER A 43 27.75 -7.88 5.32
CA SER A 43 26.95 -7.30 4.24
C SER A 43 27.39 -7.84 2.89
N ALA A 44 26.45 -8.00 1.96
CA ALA A 44 26.72 -8.59 0.66
C ALA A 44 25.99 -7.86 -0.47
N ILE A 45 26.63 -7.80 -1.64
CA ILE A 45 25.94 -7.48 -2.88
C ILE A 45 25.11 -8.70 -3.29
N VAL A 46 23.82 -8.48 -3.52
CA VAL A 46 22.85 -9.51 -3.86
C VAL A 46 22.67 -9.54 -5.36
N THR A 47 22.89 -10.70 -5.98
CA THR A 47 22.53 -10.93 -7.38
C THR A 47 21.46 -12.00 -7.44
N ALA A 48 20.34 -11.73 -8.10
CA ALA A 48 19.21 -12.62 -8.20
C ALA A 48 18.88 -12.90 -9.67
N ARG A 49 18.86 -14.17 -10.03
CA ARG A 49 18.32 -14.65 -11.30
C ARG A 49 16.88 -15.11 -11.08
N ILE A 50 15.93 -14.44 -11.70
CA ILE A 50 14.49 -14.75 -11.59
C ILE A 50 14.16 -15.97 -12.46
N THR A 51 13.21 -16.78 -12.01
CA THR A 51 12.71 -17.95 -12.72
C THR A 51 11.19 -18.05 -12.50
N PRO A 52 10.38 -18.34 -13.53
CA PRO A 52 10.76 -18.55 -14.94
C PRO A 52 11.29 -17.26 -15.62
N PRO A 53 11.89 -17.38 -16.82
CA PRO A 53 12.24 -16.21 -17.63
C PRO A 53 11.05 -15.27 -17.84
N GLY A 54 11.29 -13.97 -17.77
CA GLY A 54 10.27 -12.93 -17.79
C GLY A 54 9.44 -12.82 -16.52
N GLY A 55 9.77 -13.56 -15.45
CA GLY A 55 9.03 -13.56 -14.19
C GLY A 55 8.99 -12.19 -13.48
N ALA A 56 9.90 -11.28 -13.83
CA ALA A 56 9.95 -9.89 -13.36
C ALA A 56 9.71 -8.86 -14.47
N ASP A 57 9.32 -9.29 -15.68
CA ASP A 57 9.00 -8.38 -16.77
C ASP A 57 7.76 -7.56 -16.41
N GLY A 58 7.79 -6.26 -16.69
CA GLY A 58 6.71 -5.35 -16.29
C GLY A 58 6.60 -5.12 -14.78
N ALA A 59 7.52 -5.63 -13.95
CA ALA A 59 7.54 -5.32 -12.52
C ALA A 59 7.68 -3.81 -12.32
N THR A 60 6.72 -3.24 -11.58
CA THR A 60 6.75 -1.83 -11.17
C THR A 60 8.04 -1.55 -10.41
N TRP A 61 8.49 -2.52 -9.60
CA TRP A 61 9.76 -2.46 -8.92
C TRP A 61 10.28 -3.82 -8.46
N LEU A 62 11.60 -3.92 -8.36
CA LEU A 62 12.35 -5.00 -7.72
C LEU A 62 13.41 -4.39 -6.82
N THR A 63 13.34 -4.64 -5.52
CA THR A 63 14.20 -3.99 -4.53
C THR A 63 14.84 -4.98 -3.59
N ALA A 64 16.10 -4.75 -3.21
CA ALA A 64 16.69 -5.38 -2.04
C ALA A 64 16.45 -4.46 -0.83
N THR A 65 15.68 -4.94 0.14
CA THR A 65 15.26 -4.16 1.30
C THR A 65 15.85 -4.73 2.56
N ALA A 66 16.38 -3.88 3.44
CA ALA A 66 16.79 -4.26 4.78
C ALA A 66 16.33 -3.25 5.83
N TRP A 67 15.88 -3.70 7.00
CA TRP A 67 15.39 -2.83 8.07
C TRP A 67 15.69 -3.38 9.46
N GLN A 68 15.28 -2.63 10.49
CA GLN A 68 15.38 -2.90 11.93
C GLN A 68 16.79 -2.78 12.52
N GLY A 69 17.85 -3.16 11.81
CA GLY A 69 19.21 -3.18 12.35
C GLY A 69 19.90 -1.82 12.54
N GLY A 70 19.13 -0.77 12.84
CA GLY A 70 19.60 0.61 13.02
C GLY A 70 19.30 1.54 11.85
N GLY A 71 18.57 1.07 10.83
CA GLY A 71 18.18 1.90 9.68
C GLY A 71 17.21 1.20 8.73
N LEU A 72 17.05 1.79 7.55
CA LEU A 72 16.27 1.27 6.44
C LEU A 72 17.06 1.45 5.15
N ILE A 73 17.25 0.35 4.43
CA ILE A 73 17.82 0.32 3.08
C ILE A 73 16.72 -0.17 2.14
N THR A 74 16.46 0.59 1.08
CA THR A 74 15.57 0.17 -0.02
C THR A 74 16.30 0.42 -1.32
N ASP A 75 17.11 -0.57 -1.72
CA ASP A 75 17.94 -0.50 -2.90
C ASP A 75 17.19 -1.02 -4.12
N ARG A 76 17.11 -0.21 -5.18
CA ARG A 76 16.49 -0.59 -6.44
C ARG A 76 17.45 -1.48 -7.22
N MET A 77 17.10 -2.74 -7.41
CA MET A 77 17.98 -3.69 -8.09
C MET A 77 18.13 -3.32 -9.57
N LYS A 78 19.37 -3.28 -10.05
CA LYS A 78 19.69 -3.00 -11.45
C LYS A 78 19.69 -4.30 -12.26
N GLN A 79 18.99 -4.30 -13.38
CA GLN A 79 19.08 -5.40 -14.34
C GLN A 79 20.46 -5.37 -15.02
N ILE A 80 21.18 -6.48 -14.95
CA ILE A 80 22.54 -6.66 -15.51
C ILE A 80 22.59 -7.73 -16.61
N GLY A 81 21.45 -8.35 -16.91
CA GLY A 81 21.26 -9.30 -18.01
C GLY A 81 19.81 -9.82 -18.02
N PRO A 82 19.45 -10.68 -18.98
CA PRO A 82 18.14 -11.32 -19.01
C PRO A 82 17.85 -12.04 -17.69
N ASP A 83 16.72 -11.67 -17.06
CA ASP A 83 16.26 -12.15 -15.75
C ASP A 83 17.24 -11.99 -14.58
N LEU A 84 18.32 -11.21 -14.76
CA LEU A 84 19.41 -11.10 -13.80
C LEU A 84 19.49 -9.70 -13.24
N TYR A 85 19.28 -9.59 -11.93
CA TYR A 85 19.22 -8.33 -11.21
C TYR A 85 20.26 -8.29 -10.10
N ARG A 86 20.84 -7.12 -9.84
CA ARG A 86 21.90 -6.94 -8.86
C ARG A 86 21.62 -5.72 -7.99
N SER A 87 21.83 -5.85 -6.67
CA SER A 87 21.77 -4.71 -5.76
C SER A 87 22.91 -3.72 -6.04
N THR A 88 22.63 -2.43 -5.90
CA THR A 88 23.65 -1.38 -6.05
C THR A 88 24.33 -1.03 -4.74
N GLU A 89 23.66 -1.32 -3.63
CA GLU A 89 24.19 -1.16 -2.28
C GLU A 89 24.43 -2.52 -1.58
N PRO A 90 25.39 -2.60 -0.64
CA PRO A 90 25.56 -3.76 0.22
C PRO A 90 24.35 -3.96 1.15
N ILE A 91 23.81 -5.17 1.17
CA ILE A 91 22.64 -5.51 1.99
C ILE A 91 23.11 -6.21 3.27
N PRO A 92 22.76 -5.69 4.47
CA PRO A 92 23.17 -6.29 5.73
C PRO A 92 22.41 -7.60 6.00
N MET A 93 23.14 -8.58 6.55
CA MET A 93 22.64 -9.93 6.87
C MET A 93 23.19 -10.42 8.22
N TYR A 94 23.16 -9.53 9.21
CA TYR A 94 23.72 -9.77 10.54
C TYR A 94 22.87 -9.16 11.64
N GLY A 95 23.14 -9.54 12.89
CA GLY A 95 22.50 -8.97 14.07
C GLY A 95 20.97 -9.00 13.96
N SER A 96 20.34 -7.86 14.25
CA SER A 96 18.90 -7.65 14.22
C SER A 96 18.34 -7.23 12.85
N TRP A 97 19.18 -7.14 11.80
CA TRP A 97 18.70 -6.80 10.47
C TRP A 97 17.71 -7.86 9.96
N LYS A 98 16.68 -7.40 9.28
CA LYS A 98 15.81 -8.24 8.45
C LYS A 98 16.03 -7.79 7.01
N SER A 99 16.25 -8.70 6.09
CA SER A 99 16.47 -8.39 4.67
C SER A 99 15.79 -9.37 3.73
N LEU A 100 15.26 -8.83 2.62
CA LEU A 100 14.62 -9.60 1.55
C LEU A 100 14.71 -8.89 0.20
N ILE A 101 14.51 -9.64 -0.87
CA ILE A 101 14.20 -9.08 -2.19
C ILE A 101 12.69 -8.94 -2.27
N ARG A 102 12.19 -7.76 -2.62
CA ARG A 102 10.76 -7.50 -2.82
C ARG A 102 10.48 -7.24 -4.29
N MET A 103 9.35 -7.72 -4.76
CA MET A 103 8.88 -7.51 -6.12
C MET A 103 7.41 -7.06 -6.10
N HIS A 104 7.13 -6.02 -6.89
CA HIS A 104 5.76 -5.56 -7.15
C HIS A 104 5.46 -5.65 -8.63
N HIS A 105 4.44 -6.42 -8.96
CA HIS A 105 4.03 -6.70 -10.33
C HIS A 105 2.50 -6.67 -10.44
N GLY A 106 1.96 -5.67 -11.15
CA GLY A 106 0.52 -5.44 -11.18
C GLY A 106 -0.03 -5.12 -9.80
N SER A 107 -0.95 -5.93 -9.29
CA SER A 107 -1.44 -5.86 -7.90
C SER A 107 -0.68 -6.78 -6.95
N ALA A 108 0.25 -7.60 -7.45
CA ALA A 108 0.92 -8.61 -6.64
C ALA A 108 2.13 -8.04 -5.90
N LEU A 109 2.21 -8.29 -4.61
CA LEU A 109 3.34 -7.94 -3.74
C LEU A 109 3.95 -9.20 -3.17
N SER A 110 5.18 -9.50 -3.58
CA SER A 110 5.87 -10.71 -3.18
C SER A 110 7.26 -10.41 -2.64
N GLY A 111 7.74 -11.25 -1.74
CA GLY A 111 9.08 -11.14 -1.18
C GLY A 111 9.82 -12.48 -1.17
N LEU A 112 11.15 -12.41 -1.28
CA LEU A 112 12.06 -13.54 -1.17
C LEU A 112 13.03 -13.25 -0.02
N PRO A 113 12.91 -13.96 1.11
CA PRO A 113 13.64 -13.61 2.32
C PRO A 113 15.13 -13.97 2.17
N LEU A 114 16.00 -13.03 2.55
CA LEU A 114 17.45 -13.22 2.55
C LEU A 114 17.92 -13.60 3.96
N TYR A 115 17.71 -12.71 4.93
CA TYR A 115 18.12 -12.89 6.32
C TYR A 115 17.06 -12.35 7.29
N ALA A 116 16.82 -13.05 8.39
CA ALA A 116 16.07 -12.60 9.55
C ALA A 116 16.51 -13.46 10.75
N PRO A 117 16.96 -12.86 11.86
CA PRO A 117 17.43 -13.61 13.02
C PRO A 117 16.30 -14.42 13.66
N ALA A 118 16.67 -15.41 14.47
CA ALA A 118 15.73 -16.06 15.37
C ALA A 118 15.22 -15.04 16.39
N ASP A 119 13.91 -15.05 16.64
CA ASP A 119 13.30 -14.26 17.71
C ASP A 119 12.45 -15.19 18.59
N PRO A 120 12.83 -15.43 19.86
CA PRO A 120 12.07 -16.26 20.78
C PRO A 120 10.65 -15.75 21.06
N ALA A 121 10.38 -14.45 20.86
CA ALA A 121 9.07 -13.85 21.10
C ALA A 121 8.08 -14.11 19.94
N ILE A 122 8.55 -14.65 18.81
CA ILE A 122 7.79 -14.80 17.57
C ILE A 122 7.79 -16.28 17.16
N PRO A 123 6.65 -16.86 16.74
CA PRO A 123 6.58 -18.22 16.25
C PRO A 123 7.07 -18.32 14.78
N ALA A 124 8.27 -17.80 14.48
CA ALA A 124 8.81 -17.75 13.14
C ALA A 124 10.27 -18.24 13.10
N PRO A 125 10.62 -19.22 12.23
CA PRO A 125 11.98 -19.75 12.17
C PRO A 125 12.97 -18.70 11.68
N ALA A 126 14.22 -18.76 12.13
CA ALA A 126 15.27 -17.91 11.58
C ALA A 126 15.40 -18.11 10.07
N VAL A 127 15.60 -17.03 9.34
CA VAL A 127 16.00 -17.09 7.94
C VAL A 127 17.48 -16.74 7.89
N VAL A 128 18.31 -17.70 7.52
CA VAL A 128 19.74 -17.45 7.32
C VAL A 128 20.03 -17.56 5.83
N ALA A 129 20.75 -16.58 5.28
CA ALA A 129 21.22 -16.64 3.91
C ALA A 129 22.49 -17.52 3.85
N PRO A 130 22.49 -18.64 3.12
CA PRO A 130 23.72 -19.40 2.85
C PRO A 130 24.82 -18.49 2.31
N ARG A 131 26.09 -18.81 2.59
CA ARG A 131 27.20 -17.87 2.34
C ARG A 131 27.39 -17.50 0.86
N VAL A 132 27.13 -18.41 -0.06
CA VAL A 132 27.49 -18.24 -1.48
C VAL A 132 26.26 -18.07 -2.36
N SER A 133 25.37 -19.06 -2.37
CA SER A 133 24.18 -19.03 -3.20
C SER A 133 23.08 -19.93 -2.66
N PHE A 134 21.85 -19.64 -3.05
CA PHE A 134 20.67 -20.44 -2.75
C PHE A 134 19.55 -20.14 -3.72
N GLU A 135 18.50 -20.95 -3.69
CA GLU A 135 17.30 -20.74 -4.49
C GLU A 135 16.09 -20.75 -3.57
N ARG A 136 15.22 -19.74 -3.70
CA ARG A 136 13.99 -19.61 -2.90
C ARG A 136 12.84 -19.08 -3.76
N PRO A 137 11.60 -19.49 -3.46
CA PRO A 137 10.44 -18.89 -4.08
C PRO A 137 10.20 -17.47 -3.53
N PHE A 138 9.56 -16.64 -4.35
CA PHE A 138 8.85 -15.49 -3.85
C PHE A 138 7.57 -15.97 -3.16
N VAL A 139 7.30 -15.42 -1.98
CA VAL A 139 6.10 -15.68 -1.18
C VAL A 139 5.37 -14.36 -0.93
N ASP A 140 4.20 -14.43 -0.30
CA ASP A 140 3.42 -13.24 0.07
C ASP A 140 4.26 -12.29 0.95
N ASP A 141 4.42 -11.06 0.49
CA ASP A 141 5.15 -10.00 1.21
C ASP A 141 4.51 -9.76 2.58
N LYS A 142 3.18 -9.86 2.67
CA LYS A 142 2.46 -9.77 3.94
C LYS A 142 2.86 -10.88 4.90
N ALA A 143 3.02 -12.11 4.43
CA ALA A 143 3.44 -13.23 5.26
C ALA A 143 4.88 -13.06 5.79
N LEU A 144 5.75 -12.34 5.07
CA LEU A 144 7.12 -12.07 5.50
C LEU A 144 7.24 -10.86 6.43
N LEU A 145 6.43 -9.81 6.21
CA LEU A 145 6.46 -8.60 7.04
C LEU A 145 5.62 -8.77 8.32
N GLN A 146 4.56 -9.55 8.26
CA GLN A 146 3.65 -9.80 9.37
C GLN A 146 3.85 -11.20 9.99
N ARG A 147 5.11 -11.68 10.04
CA ARG A 147 5.46 -12.96 10.70
C ARG A 147 5.09 -12.98 12.19
N GLU A 148 4.89 -11.80 12.76
CA GLU A 148 4.51 -11.52 14.14
C GLU A 148 3.00 -11.49 14.36
N ALA A 149 2.21 -11.42 13.29
CA ALA A 149 0.76 -11.36 13.39
C ALA A 149 0.24 -12.68 13.95
N LYS A 150 -0.16 -12.64 15.22
CA LYS A 150 -0.89 -13.73 15.85
C LYS A 150 -2.28 -13.77 15.21
N VAL A 151 -2.58 -14.84 14.51
CA VAL A 151 -3.94 -15.08 14.03
C VAL A 151 -4.78 -15.41 15.27
N GLY A 152 -5.55 -14.43 15.73
CA GLY A 152 -6.47 -14.60 16.85
C GLY A 152 -7.65 -15.50 16.48
N ASP A 153 -8.54 -15.72 17.44
CA ASP A 153 -9.79 -16.46 17.21
C ASP A 153 -10.56 -15.85 16.00
N PRO A 154 -10.94 -16.67 14.99
CA PRO A 154 -11.58 -16.16 13.78
C PRO A 154 -12.89 -15.41 14.03
N TRP A 155 -13.64 -15.76 15.08
CA TRP A 155 -14.88 -15.07 15.43
C TRP A 155 -14.62 -13.72 16.05
N VAL A 156 -13.60 -13.60 16.90
CA VAL A 156 -13.15 -12.29 17.43
C VAL A 156 -12.69 -11.38 16.30
N THR A 157 -11.87 -11.89 15.36
CA THR A 157 -11.42 -11.12 14.21
C THR A 157 -12.57 -10.70 13.30
N ARG A 158 -13.50 -11.61 12.97
CA ARG A 158 -14.68 -11.28 12.17
C ARG A 158 -15.59 -10.28 12.88
N GLY A 159 -15.79 -10.44 14.20
CA GLY A 159 -16.57 -9.53 15.02
C GLY A 159 -15.97 -8.13 15.04
N ALA A 160 -14.66 -8.02 15.24
CA ALA A 160 -13.94 -6.75 15.18
C ALA A 160 -14.10 -6.07 13.81
N TYR A 161 -13.92 -6.82 12.71
CA TYR A 161 -14.14 -6.27 11.36
C TYR A 161 -15.61 -5.87 11.14
N ALA A 162 -16.58 -6.65 11.62
CA ALA A 162 -18.00 -6.31 11.52
C ALA A 162 -18.33 -5.00 12.25
N VAL A 163 -17.76 -4.78 13.45
CA VAL A 163 -17.91 -3.53 14.21
C VAL A 163 -17.33 -2.34 13.43
N ILE A 164 -16.14 -2.49 12.85
CA ILE A 164 -15.52 -1.42 12.03
C ILE A 164 -16.38 -1.10 10.81
N VAL A 165 -16.87 -2.12 10.10
CA VAL A 165 -17.76 -1.97 8.95
C VAL A 165 -19.05 -1.27 9.37
N PHE A 166 -19.65 -1.67 10.49
CA PHE A 166 -20.85 -1.04 11.03
C PHE A 166 -20.66 0.45 11.28
N PHE A 167 -19.60 0.85 12.01
CA PHE A 167 -19.34 2.26 12.29
C PHE A 167 -18.98 3.06 11.03
N THR A 168 -18.31 2.44 10.08
CA THR A 168 -17.99 3.07 8.79
C THR A 168 -19.26 3.34 7.99
N VAL A 169 -20.16 2.35 7.88
CA VAL A 169 -21.46 2.50 7.20
C VAL A 169 -22.32 3.54 7.93
N LEU A 170 -22.36 3.50 9.27
CA LEU A 170 -23.10 4.46 10.07
C LEU A 170 -22.62 5.89 9.81
N LEU A 171 -21.30 6.12 9.82
CA LEU A 171 -20.71 7.42 9.51
C LEU A 171 -21.10 7.91 8.11
N LEU A 172 -20.99 7.04 7.09
CA LEU A 172 -21.34 7.39 5.71
C LEU A 172 -22.84 7.71 5.56
N VAL A 173 -23.72 6.97 6.24
CA VAL A 173 -25.16 7.24 6.27
C VAL A 173 -25.44 8.59 6.94
N MET A 174 -24.81 8.88 8.08
CA MET A 174 -24.98 10.16 8.77
C MET A 174 -24.49 11.35 7.92
N LEU A 175 -23.36 11.21 7.23
CA LEU A 175 -22.85 12.24 6.32
C LEU A 175 -23.81 12.47 5.14
N ALA A 176 -24.27 11.40 4.49
CA ALA A 176 -25.22 11.49 3.39
C ALA A 176 -26.56 12.10 3.83
N TRP A 177 -27.05 11.73 5.01
CA TRP A 177 -28.27 12.29 5.60
C TRP A 177 -28.10 13.77 5.95
N GLY A 178 -26.98 14.16 6.56
CA GLY A 178 -26.66 15.56 6.86
C GLY A 178 -26.63 16.43 5.60
N LEU A 179 -25.95 15.96 4.54
CA LEU A 179 -25.90 16.66 3.26
C LEU A 179 -27.28 16.77 2.59
N HIS A 180 -28.09 15.71 2.67
CA HIS A 180 -29.45 15.73 2.15
C HIS A 180 -30.34 16.72 2.91
N ARG A 181 -30.24 16.75 4.24
CA ARG A 181 -30.98 17.70 5.10
C ARG A 181 -30.63 19.14 4.74
N ILE A 182 -29.33 19.46 4.63
CA ILE A 182 -28.88 20.82 4.27
C ILE A 182 -29.44 21.22 2.91
N ARG A 183 -29.41 20.33 1.91
CA ARG A 183 -29.98 20.60 0.59
C ARG A 183 -31.47 20.94 0.66
N VAL A 184 -32.26 20.14 1.38
CA VAL A 184 -33.72 20.36 1.51
C VAL A 184 -34.01 21.68 2.23
N THR A 185 -33.23 22.03 3.25
CA THR A 185 -33.38 23.31 3.95
C THR A 185 -32.94 24.50 3.08
N SER A 186 -31.87 24.38 2.29
CA SER A 186 -31.35 25.47 1.44
C SER A 186 -32.11 25.68 0.13
N SER A 187 -32.88 24.71 -0.36
CA SER A 187 -33.86 24.95 -1.44
C SER A 187 -35.00 25.85 -0.98
N ALA A 188 -35.47 25.70 0.26
CA ALA A 188 -36.55 26.53 0.80
C ALA A 188 -36.19 28.03 0.91
N TRP A 189 -34.90 28.35 1.07
CA TRP A 189 -34.41 29.73 1.08
C TRP A 189 -34.26 30.33 -0.32
N ARG A 190 -33.96 29.52 -1.33
CA ARG A 190 -33.84 29.97 -2.74
C ARG A 190 -35.19 30.31 -3.34
N ASP A 191 -36.24 29.59 -2.94
CA ASP A 191 -37.62 29.91 -3.31
C ASP A 191 -38.16 31.17 -2.58
N PHE A 192 -37.44 31.66 -1.57
CA PHE A 192 -37.75 32.87 -0.81
C PHE A 192 -36.92 34.09 -1.27
N GLU A 193 -36.19 34.01 -2.39
CA GLU A 193 -35.61 35.20 -2.97
C GLU A 193 -36.78 36.09 -3.44
N PRO A 194 -37.04 37.24 -2.78
CA PRO A 194 -38.14 38.08 -3.19
C PRO A 194 -37.82 38.51 -4.62
N ALA A 195 -38.77 38.29 -5.55
CA ALA A 195 -38.70 38.91 -6.86
C ALA A 195 -38.28 40.37 -6.65
N SER A 196 -37.18 40.79 -7.27
CA SER A 196 -36.66 42.14 -7.18
C SER A 196 -37.82 43.11 -7.25
N ASP A 197 -38.12 43.75 -6.13
CA ASP A 197 -39.28 44.60 -5.97
C ASP A 197 -39.17 45.71 -7.02
N PRO A 198 -40.08 45.81 -8.01
CA PRO A 198 -39.97 46.79 -9.08
C PRO A 198 -39.96 48.24 -8.56
N LEU A 199 -40.32 48.43 -7.28
CA LEU A 199 -40.31 49.71 -6.58
C LEU A 199 -38.91 50.24 -6.26
N TYR A 200 -37.84 49.43 -6.33
CA TYR A 200 -36.46 49.90 -6.16
C TYR A 200 -35.74 50.26 -7.46
N GLU A 201 -36.36 49.99 -8.62
CA GLU A 201 -35.80 50.36 -9.93
C GLU A 201 -36.11 51.82 -10.32
N GLY A 202 -36.99 52.50 -9.57
CA GLY A 202 -37.45 53.86 -9.84
C GLY A 202 -36.71 55.01 -9.13
N SER A 203 -35.71 54.73 -8.28
CA SER A 203 -35.04 55.78 -7.46
C SER A 203 -33.61 56.11 -7.88
N LEU A 204 -33.18 55.69 -9.09
CA LEU A 204 -31.95 56.21 -9.71
C LEU A 204 -32.16 57.67 -10.12
N ILE A 205 -31.90 58.55 -9.14
CA ILE A 205 -31.30 59.89 -9.22
C ILE A 205 -31.36 60.50 -10.63
N THR A 206 -32.43 61.27 -10.92
CA THR A 206 -32.39 62.26 -11.98
C THR A 206 -31.56 63.45 -11.50
N SER A 207 -30.33 63.60 -11.99
CA SER A 207 -29.57 64.85 -11.89
C SER A 207 -30.32 65.98 -12.61
N PRO A 208 -30.40 67.21 -12.06
CA PRO A 208 -31.02 68.32 -12.77
C PRO A 208 -30.14 68.78 -13.95
N PRO A 209 -30.74 69.17 -15.10
CA PRO A 209 -29.98 69.70 -16.23
C PRO A 209 -29.44 71.10 -15.93
N ALA A 210 -28.23 71.34 -16.41
CA ALA A 210 -27.47 72.58 -16.29
C ALA A 210 -28.19 73.79 -16.89
N ALA A 211 -28.03 74.94 -16.24
CA ALA A 211 -28.19 76.28 -16.79
C ALA A 211 -26.95 77.10 -16.45
#